data_AF-A0A2E6PSL0-F1
#
_entry.id   AF-A0A2E6PSL0-F1
#
_cell.length_a   1.000
_cell.length_b   1.000
_cell.length_c   1.000
_cell.angle_alpha   90.00
_cell.angle_beta   90.00
_cell.angle_gamma   90.00
#
_symmetry.space_group_name_H-M   'P 1'
#
loop_
_entity.id
_entity.type
_entity.pdbx_description
1 polymer ?
#
loop_
_entity_poly.entity_id
_entity_poly.type
_entity_poly.pdbx_seq_one_letter_code
_entity_poly.pdbx_strand_id
1 'polypeptide(L)'
;MAKKIYDPEGDLKQYKTVKESVQRQKKYVRDNEDKILQDGLPPSTEDFIEAGLPPNLDELPNFTQRGGYSTIQEKLANGMPINYSENGIFHTAIPLQTVHYKAAPNEKVIRNEGAYIVLGTDRPDSDRSGYGAEGATSANSIDIMVGRMASARGGKGPPGQSGEDGALVDNSFFADAARIHVSQLTDVDKNFGLAETSAPNSIARSAIGMKADAVRIIGREGIKIVTGRGDGPTGTGRGGEPNSRGGKIVQPAPSIDLIAGNNTGKIKVWGGLFRPVEEIDNLQPALKGYITRDSLLELSSVIDDILACIMTLTLSQVQFNSVLGIDPFRPHVPAGSVKATFDQLVFVANNVYQTRTTKAVWEWNYLYPFGYKYICSRNVNIT
;
A
#
# COMPACT_ATOMS: atom_id res chain seq x y z
N MET A 1 41.50 -5.01 -3.33
CA MET A 1 42.59 -4.97 -2.32
C MET A 1 42.43 -3.66 -1.55
N ALA A 2 42.26 -3.56 -0.24
CA ALA A 2 42.61 -4.43 0.88
C ALA A 2 41.48 -4.48 1.93
N LYS A 3 41.21 -5.66 2.52
CA LYS A 3 40.37 -5.82 3.72
C LYS A 3 41.19 -5.34 4.92
N LYS A 4 40.79 -4.25 5.58
CA LYS A 4 41.22 -4.00 6.98
C LYS A 4 40.40 -4.93 7.87
N ILE A 5 41.07 -5.91 8.44
CA ILE A 5 40.51 -6.86 9.40
C ILE A 5 40.27 -6.08 10.70
N TYR A 6 39.03 -6.08 11.17
CA TYR A 6 38.66 -5.61 12.50
C TYR A 6 39.34 -6.53 13.53
N ASP A 7 40.21 -5.96 14.39
CA ASP A 7 40.92 -6.66 15.46
C ASP A 7 40.32 -6.27 16.82
N PRO A 8 39.30 -7.00 17.29
CA PRO A 8 38.63 -6.70 18.55
C PRO A 8 39.53 -6.91 19.78
N GLU A 9 40.63 -7.68 19.67
CA GLU A 9 41.54 -7.90 20.80
C GLU A 9 42.50 -6.73 21.01
N GLY A 10 42.92 -6.08 19.92
CA GLY A 10 43.74 -4.87 19.97
C GLY A 10 43.03 -3.69 20.65
N ASP A 11 41.77 -3.45 20.29
CA ASP A 11 40.96 -2.37 20.86
C ASP A 11 40.62 -2.62 22.34
N LEU A 12 40.36 -3.89 22.73
CA LEU A 12 40.09 -4.25 24.12
C LEU A 12 41.34 -4.07 25.01
N LYS A 13 42.53 -4.36 24.48
CA LYS A 13 43.81 -4.13 25.17
C LYS A 13 44.06 -2.63 25.36
N GLN A 14 43.84 -1.81 24.34
CA GLN A 14 43.98 -0.36 24.46
C GLN A 14 43.00 0.23 25.50
N TYR A 15 41.75 -0.23 25.51
CA TYR A 15 40.74 0.24 26.46
C TYR A 15 41.08 -0.12 27.92
N LYS A 16 41.66 -1.31 28.16
CA LYS A 16 42.15 -1.70 29.49
C LYS A 16 43.33 -0.82 29.93
N THR A 17 44.28 -0.54 29.05
CA THR A 17 45.44 0.32 29.35
C THR A 17 45.02 1.74 29.72
N VAL A 18 44.01 2.31 29.05
CA VAL A 18 43.48 3.64 29.37
C VAL A 18 42.72 3.66 30.70
N LYS A 19 41.94 2.62 31.01
CA LYS A 19 41.29 2.53 32.34
C LYS A 19 42.30 2.43 33.48
N GLU A 20 43.38 1.68 33.28
CA GLU A 20 44.44 1.52 34.27
C GLU A 20 45.24 2.81 34.49
N SER A 21 45.52 3.59 33.44
CA SER A 21 46.22 4.87 33.57
C SER A 21 45.39 5.91 34.33
N VAL A 22 44.08 6.00 34.03
CA VAL A 22 43.15 6.90 34.75
C VAL A 22 43.03 6.53 36.23
N GLN A 23 43.01 5.23 36.57
CA GLN A 23 42.99 4.80 37.96
C GLN A 23 44.29 5.14 38.71
N ARG A 24 45.45 5.02 38.05
CA ARG A 24 46.74 5.40 38.65
C ARG A 24 46.84 6.91 38.89
N GLN A 25 46.34 7.74 37.98
CA GLN A 25 46.29 9.19 38.17
C GLN A 25 45.32 9.60 39.29
N LYS A 26 44.12 9.00 39.36
CA LYS A 26 43.19 9.24 40.48
C LYS A 26 43.78 8.85 41.83
N LYS A 27 44.58 7.78 41.86
CA LYS A 27 45.32 7.37 43.06
C LYS A 27 46.41 8.40 43.40
N TYR A 28 47.17 8.89 42.43
CA TYR A 28 48.19 9.93 42.65
C TYR A 28 47.61 11.23 43.22
N VAL A 29 46.46 11.69 42.69
CA VAL A 29 45.77 12.88 43.21
C VAL A 29 45.34 12.65 44.66
N ARG A 30 44.74 11.49 44.96
CA ARG A 30 44.32 11.11 46.31
C ARG A 30 45.49 11.03 47.30
N ASP A 31 46.60 10.42 46.87
CA ASP A 31 47.78 10.23 47.72
C ASP A 31 48.54 11.55 47.97
N ASN A 32 48.25 12.63 47.23
CA ASN A 32 48.84 13.95 47.38
C ASN A 32 47.82 15.06 47.70
N GLU A 33 46.61 14.71 48.15
CA GLU A 33 45.52 15.65 48.47
C GLU A 33 45.96 16.76 49.44
N ASP A 34 46.76 16.43 50.46
CA ASP A 34 47.24 17.38 51.47
C ASP A 34 48.19 18.45 50.90
N LYS A 35 49.00 18.09 49.89
CA LYS A 35 49.88 19.04 49.18
C LYS A 35 49.08 19.94 48.24
N ILE A 36 48.11 19.37 47.54
CA ILE A 36 47.21 20.10 46.62
C ILE A 36 46.36 21.12 47.39
N LEU A 37 45.94 20.78 48.61
CA LEU A 37 45.21 21.69 49.51
C LEU A 37 46.06 22.85 50.04
N GLN A 38 47.39 22.69 50.13
CA GLN A 38 48.31 23.77 50.52
C GLN A 38 48.66 24.69 49.34
N ASP A 39 48.87 24.12 48.15
CA ASP A 39 49.33 24.87 46.97
C ASP A 39 48.17 25.49 46.15
N GLY A 40 46.92 25.09 46.43
CA GLY A 40 45.71 25.72 45.89
C GLY A 40 45.46 25.52 44.39
N LEU A 41 46.28 24.74 43.71
CA LEU A 41 46.21 24.46 42.27
C LEU A 41 46.28 22.94 42.04
N PRO A 42 45.46 22.39 41.12
CA PRO A 42 45.57 20.98 40.74
C PRO A 42 46.92 20.70 40.05
N PRO A 43 47.45 19.47 40.16
CA PRO A 43 48.72 19.10 39.55
C PRO A 43 48.69 19.30 38.02
N SER A 44 49.76 19.90 37.50
CA SER A 44 49.95 20.20 36.09
C SER A 44 50.35 18.96 35.29
N THR A 45 50.29 19.07 33.96
CA THR A 45 50.70 17.99 33.04
C THR A 45 52.16 17.58 33.23
N GLU A 46 53.03 18.52 33.61
CA GLU A 46 54.45 18.31 33.87
C GLU A 46 54.69 17.50 35.15
N ASP A 47 53.89 17.75 36.20
CA ASP A 47 53.95 17.00 37.47
C ASP A 47 53.60 15.52 37.29
N PHE A 48 52.67 15.21 36.37
CA PHE A 48 52.34 13.82 36.04
C PHE A 48 53.46 13.13 35.26
N ILE A 49 54.17 13.85 34.39
CA ILE A 49 55.29 13.31 33.61
C ILE A 49 56.49 13.02 34.52
N GLU A 50 56.83 13.92 35.46
CA GLU A 50 57.88 13.69 36.47
C GLU A 50 57.57 12.48 37.37
N ALA A 51 56.29 12.23 37.65
CA ALA A 51 55.82 11.06 38.38
C ALA A 51 55.80 9.76 37.53
N GLY A 52 56.25 9.80 36.27
CA GLY A 52 56.27 8.66 35.35
C GLY A 52 54.88 8.22 34.88
N LEU A 53 53.88 9.11 34.96
CA LEU A 53 52.51 8.88 34.52
C LEU A 53 52.32 9.47 33.11
N PRO A 54 51.50 8.84 32.24
CA PRO A 54 51.24 9.38 30.91
C PRO A 54 50.55 10.75 31.02
N PRO A 55 50.85 11.71 30.13
CA PRO A 55 50.30 13.06 30.17
C PRO A 55 48.78 13.06 29.98
N ASN A 56 48.15 14.14 30.45
CA ASN A 56 46.71 14.36 30.52
C ASN A 56 46.02 14.06 29.17
N LEU A 57 44.80 13.51 29.24
CA LEU A 57 44.04 12.94 28.12
C LEU A 57 43.64 13.97 27.03
N ASP A 58 43.90 15.26 27.25
CA ASP A 58 43.57 16.33 26.32
C ASP A 58 44.65 16.58 25.24
N GLU A 59 45.83 15.94 25.32
CA GLU A 59 46.90 16.08 24.32
C GLU A 59 47.42 14.75 23.73
N LEU A 60 46.63 13.67 23.82
CA LEU A 60 46.82 12.57 22.88
C LEU A 60 46.44 13.06 21.48
N PRO A 61 47.21 12.73 20.44
CA PRO A 61 47.04 13.29 19.11
C PRO A 61 45.61 13.03 18.64
N ASN A 62 44.82 14.09 18.61
CA ASN A 62 43.78 14.30 17.63
C ASN A 62 42.88 13.07 17.44
N PHE A 63 41.98 12.83 18.40
CA PHE A 63 40.69 12.20 18.07
C PHE A 63 39.85 13.08 17.12
N THR A 64 40.32 14.29 16.82
CA THR A 64 40.06 15.04 15.60
C THR A 64 41.03 14.63 14.49
N GLN A 65 40.52 13.92 13.47
CA GLN A 65 41.17 13.63 12.18
C GLN A 65 41.92 12.29 12.05
N ARG A 66 41.19 11.18 12.22
CA ARG A 66 41.25 10.09 11.23
C ARG A 66 39.86 9.86 10.66
N GLY A 67 39.66 10.37 9.44
CA GLY A 67 38.38 10.47 8.77
C GLY A 67 37.65 9.16 8.53
N GLY A 68 36.32 9.27 8.58
CA GLY A 68 35.34 8.29 8.12
C GLY A 68 34.00 8.37 8.87
N TYR A 69 33.29 9.51 8.83
CA TYR A 69 31.89 9.56 9.30
C TYR A 69 30.95 9.02 8.20
N SER A 70 30.14 7.99 8.48
CA SER A 70 29.07 7.55 7.58
C SER A 70 27.87 6.87 8.27
N THR A 71 27.18 7.61 9.15
CA THR A 71 25.95 7.17 9.86
C THR A 71 24.66 7.56 9.13
N ILE A 72 23.65 6.67 9.25
CA ILE A 72 22.53 6.39 8.33
C ILE A 72 23.16 6.00 6.98
N GLN A 73 23.25 4.71 6.64
CA GLN A 73 24.50 4.07 6.14
C GLN A 73 25.21 4.73 4.94
N GLU A 74 26.26 5.54 5.16
CA GLU A 74 26.91 6.37 4.10
C GLU A 74 25.90 7.19 3.26
N LYS A 75 24.84 7.50 4.02
CA LYS A 75 23.66 8.36 3.94
C LYS A 75 22.61 7.98 2.89
N LEU A 76 22.58 6.69 2.56
CA LEU A 76 22.12 6.13 1.28
C LEU A 76 23.09 6.45 0.13
N ALA A 77 24.37 6.15 0.35
CA ALA A 77 25.48 6.02 -0.61
C ALA A 77 25.72 7.13 -1.67
N ASN A 78 25.26 8.38 -1.46
CA ASN A 78 25.50 9.61 -2.28
C ASN A 78 24.42 10.09 -3.28
N GLY A 79 23.13 9.90 -3.00
CA GLY A 79 22.06 10.65 -3.68
C GLY A 79 21.00 11.27 -2.76
N MET A 80 21.41 11.86 -1.63
CA MET A 80 20.69 11.79 -0.35
C MET A 80 19.94 13.09 0.00
N PRO A 81 18.73 13.03 0.60
CA PRO A 81 18.47 13.89 1.76
C PRO A 81 18.06 13.06 2.98
N ILE A 82 18.84 13.20 4.05
CA ILE A 82 18.56 12.65 5.38
C ILE A 82 18.80 13.78 6.37
N ASN A 83 17.73 14.22 7.01
CA ASN A 83 17.75 15.39 7.87
C ASN A 83 17.36 14.91 9.28
N TYR A 84 18.24 14.47 10.18
CA TYR A 84 19.68 14.60 10.34
C TYR A 84 20.13 13.47 11.30
N SER A 85 21.42 13.12 11.35
CA SER A 85 22.04 12.22 12.34
C SER A 85 23.04 13.03 13.17
N GLU A 86 23.43 12.69 14.41
CA GLU A 86 24.72 11.98 14.59
C GLU A 86 24.94 11.41 16.01
N ASN A 87 23.87 11.03 16.73
CA ASN A 87 23.77 9.80 17.57
C ASN A 87 22.58 9.87 18.55
N GLY A 88 21.53 9.10 18.25
CA GLY A 88 20.51 8.66 19.21
C GLY A 88 20.80 7.24 19.71
N ILE A 89 22.05 6.96 20.07
CA ILE A 89 22.45 5.60 20.50
C ILE A 89 21.69 5.29 21.79
N PHE A 90 20.98 4.16 21.84
CA PHE A 90 20.09 3.80 22.94
C PHE A 90 18.89 4.76 23.15
N HIS A 91 18.27 5.26 22.07
CA HIS A 91 17.10 6.16 22.15
C HIS A 91 17.37 7.50 22.86
N THR A 92 18.62 7.96 22.90
CA THR A 92 18.94 9.31 23.39
C THR A 92 18.38 10.38 22.44
N ALA A 93 17.95 11.51 22.99
CA ALA A 93 17.38 12.60 22.22
C ALA A 93 18.40 13.12 21.20
N ILE A 94 18.04 13.04 19.91
CA ILE A 94 18.77 13.69 18.83
C ILE A 94 18.22 15.12 18.76
N PRO A 95 19.07 16.16 18.66
CA PRO A 95 18.58 17.51 18.39
C PRO A 95 17.94 17.53 17.00
N LEU A 96 16.63 17.40 16.95
CA LEU A 96 15.84 17.58 15.73
C LEU A 96 15.67 19.08 15.49
N GLN A 97 15.72 19.52 14.22
CA GLN A 97 15.28 20.87 13.89
C GLN A 97 13.78 20.97 14.19
N THR A 98 13.45 21.81 15.17
CA THR A 98 12.12 21.89 15.76
C THR A 98 11.11 22.37 14.72
N VAL A 99 10.22 21.49 14.29
CA VAL A 99 9.01 21.88 13.54
C VAL A 99 7.93 22.14 14.57
N HIS A 100 7.37 23.34 14.60
CA HIS A 100 6.29 23.69 15.48
C HIS A 100 4.96 23.57 14.75
N TYR A 101 4.12 22.66 15.20
CA TYR A 101 2.76 22.58 14.68
C TYR A 101 1.92 23.78 15.13
N LYS A 102 1.25 24.42 14.18
CA LYS A 102 0.31 25.52 14.43
C LYS A 102 -1.03 24.97 14.92
N ALA A 103 -1.12 24.71 16.22
CA ALA A 103 -2.34 24.23 16.85
C ALA A 103 -3.48 25.25 16.74
N ALA A 104 -4.67 24.78 16.37
CA ALA A 104 -5.88 25.59 16.47
C ALA A 104 -6.32 25.74 17.95
N PRO A 105 -7.11 26.77 18.31
CA PRO A 105 -7.51 27.00 19.70
C PRO A 105 -8.28 25.85 20.36
N ASN A 106 -8.93 25.01 19.56
CA ASN A 106 -9.73 23.86 19.98
C ASN A 106 -8.97 22.53 19.90
N GLU A 107 -7.69 22.55 19.56
CA GLU A 107 -6.86 21.34 19.44
C GLU A 107 -6.03 21.11 20.70
N LYS A 108 -5.98 19.85 21.13
CA LYS A 108 -5.05 19.36 22.13
C LYS A 108 -3.97 18.55 21.43
N VAL A 109 -2.75 19.09 21.46
CA VAL A 109 -1.58 18.49 20.80
C VAL A 109 -0.70 17.81 21.84
N ILE A 110 -0.56 16.49 21.73
CA ILE A 110 0.42 15.71 22.47
C ILE A 110 1.60 15.51 21.53
N ARG A 111 2.76 16.07 21.87
CA ARG A 111 3.97 16.00 21.05
C ARG A 111 5.11 15.32 21.79
N ASN A 112 5.88 14.53 21.07
CA ASN A 112 7.18 14.05 21.49
C ASN A 112 8.12 14.17 20.29
N GLU A 113 8.93 15.22 20.27
CA GLU A 113 9.82 15.57 19.16
C GLU A 113 9.09 15.59 17.80
N GLY A 114 9.44 14.67 16.89
CA GLY A 114 8.84 14.56 15.55
C GLY A 114 7.50 13.79 15.49
N ALA A 115 7.00 13.28 16.62
CA ALA A 115 5.76 12.52 16.72
C ALA A 115 4.64 13.34 17.36
N TYR A 116 3.45 13.28 16.77
CA TYR A 116 2.30 14.10 17.17
C TYR A 116 1.03 13.25 17.24
N ILE A 117 0.25 13.50 18.28
CA ILE A 117 -1.16 13.11 18.38
C ILE A 117 -1.96 14.39 18.57
N VAL A 118 -2.80 14.72 17.60
CA VAL A 118 -3.67 15.89 17.63
C VAL A 118 -5.10 15.43 17.87
N LEU A 119 -5.68 15.88 18.97
CA LEU A 119 -7.09 15.68 19.29
C LEU A 119 -7.80 17.01 19.04
N GLY A 120 -8.81 17.04 18.18
CA GLY A 120 -9.48 18.29 17.85
C GLY A 120 -10.63 18.08 16.90
N THR A 121 -10.73 18.97 15.92
CA THR A 121 -11.74 18.89 14.85
C THR A 121 -11.11 18.62 13.49
N ASP A 122 -11.89 18.18 12.52
CA ASP A 122 -11.43 17.93 11.15
C ASP A 122 -10.80 19.18 10.55
N ARG A 123 -9.48 19.11 10.31
CA ARG A 123 -8.64 20.16 9.76
C ARG A 123 -7.55 19.56 8.87
N PRO A 124 -7.81 19.37 7.57
CA PRO A 124 -6.86 18.71 6.67
C PRO A 124 -5.62 19.54 6.33
N ASP A 125 -5.70 20.87 6.43
CA ASP A 125 -4.66 21.81 6.02
C ASP A 125 -4.54 22.97 7.03
N SER A 126 -4.93 24.19 6.65
CA SER A 126 -4.88 25.40 7.49
C SER A 126 -6.04 25.51 8.48
N ASP A 127 -5.99 26.49 9.40
CA ASP A 127 -7.05 26.80 10.38
C ASP A 127 -8.44 27.04 9.75
N ARG A 128 -8.49 27.32 8.45
CA ARG A 128 -9.73 27.59 7.70
C ARG A 128 -10.22 26.38 6.89
N SER A 129 -9.57 25.23 7.04
CA SER A 129 -9.87 24.03 6.26
C SER A 129 -10.66 23.00 7.06
N GLY A 130 -11.41 22.15 6.35
CA GLY A 130 -12.17 21.05 6.92
C GLY A 130 -13.43 21.50 7.65
N TYR A 131 -14.20 20.51 8.10
CA TYR A 131 -15.48 20.77 8.75
C TYR A 131 -15.34 21.43 10.14
N GLY A 132 -14.17 21.35 10.76
CA GLY A 132 -13.87 22.07 11.99
C GLY A 132 -13.89 23.60 11.80
N ALA A 133 -13.35 24.09 10.69
CA ALA A 133 -13.35 25.50 10.36
C ALA A 133 -14.72 26.03 9.94
N GLU A 134 -15.54 25.18 9.32
CA GLU A 134 -16.94 25.50 8.95
C GLU A 134 -17.88 25.57 10.16
N GLY A 135 -17.40 25.21 11.36
CA GLY A 135 -18.20 25.18 12.58
C GLY A 135 -19.20 24.02 12.61
N ALA A 136 -18.95 22.95 11.86
CA ALA A 136 -19.83 21.79 11.85
C ALA A 136 -19.84 21.11 13.22
N THR A 137 -21.04 20.78 13.71
CA THR A 137 -21.18 20.00 14.92
C THR A 137 -20.73 18.56 14.67
N SER A 138 -20.06 17.94 15.65
CA SER A 138 -19.56 16.55 15.55
C SER A 138 -18.46 16.32 14.50
N ALA A 139 -17.62 17.34 14.24
CA ALA A 139 -16.43 17.22 13.40
C ALA A 139 -15.19 16.75 14.19
N ASN A 140 -15.36 15.99 15.27
CA ASN A 140 -14.22 15.57 16.10
C ASN A 140 -13.29 14.64 15.31
N SER A 141 -11.99 14.86 15.48
CA SER A 141 -10.93 14.13 14.79
C SER A 141 -9.78 13.76 15.73
N ILE A 142 -9.09 12.68 15.37
CA ILE A 142 -7.85 12.23 15.96
C ILE A 142 -6.87 12.06 14.79
N ASP A 143 -5.78 12.81 14.82
CA ASP A 143 -4.72 12.70 13.83
C ASP A 143 -3.44 12.22 14.51
N ILE A 144 -2.93 11.07 14.05
CA ILE A 144 -1.71 10.45 14.53
C ILE A 144 -0.69 10.53 13.41
N MET A 145 0.39 11.27 13.62
CA MET A 145 1.32 11.62 12.56
C MET A 145 2.76 11.71 13.05
N VAL A 146 3.68 11.36 12.17
CA VAL A 146 5.12 11.43 12.40
C VAL A 146 5.78 12.08 11.21
N GLY A 147 6.78 12.92 11.47
CA GLY A 147 7.56 13.58 10.41
C GLY A 147 6.71 14.58 9.62
N ARG A 148 6.17 15.58 10.31
CA ARG A 148 5.38 16.67 9.70
C ARG A 148 6.19 17.39 8.63
N MET A 149 5.61 17.55 7.44
CA MET A 149 6.25 18.20 6.29
C MET A 149 7.63 17.61 5.92
N ALA A 150 7.92 16.36 6.29
CA ALA A 150 9.22 15.75 6.05
C ALA A 150 9.58 15.66 4.56
N SER A 151 8.62 15.41 3.67
CA SER A 151 8.86 15.34 2.23
C SER A 151 8.81 16.69 1.52
N ALA A 152 8.46 17.77 2.24
CA ALA A 152 8.41 19.12 1.68
C ALA A 152 9.77 19.52 1.08
N ARG A 153 9.74 20.28 -0.03
CA ARG A 153 10.93 20.80 -0.73
C ARG A 153 11.95 19.71 -1.10
N GLY A 154 11.46 18.52 -1.47
CA GLY A 154 12.32 17.39 -1.83
C GLY A 154 13.06 16.79 -0.65
N GLY A 155 12.39 16.70 0.51
CA GLY A 155 12.98 16.16 1.74
C GLY A 155 13.77 17.18 2.57
N LYS A 156 13.81 18.46 2.16
CA LYS A 156 14.50 19.53 2.90
C LYS A 156 13.67 20.10 4.06
N GLY A 157 12.45 19.60 4.22
CA GLY A 157 11.50 20.07 5.22
C GLY A 157 10.91 21.45 4.91
N PRO A 158 10.05 21.97 5.79
CA PRO A 158 9.36 23.24 5.60
C PRO A 158 10.34 24.43 5.50
N PRO A 159 9.99 25.50 4.75
CA PRO A 159 10.78 26.72 4.72
C PRO A 159 10.89 27.35 6.12
N GLY A 160 12.06 27.85 6.49
CA GLY A 160 12.32 28.45 7.81
C GLY A 160 12.82 27.48 8.89
N GLN A 161 12.95 26.19 8.57
CA GLN A 161 13.37 25.16 9.54
C GLN A 161 14.83 25.28 10.00
N SER A 162 15.67 26.06 9.30
CA SER A 162 17.08 26.25 9.60
C SER A 162 17.38 27.39 10.59
N GLY A 163 16.37 28.06 11.14
CA GLY A 163 16.52 29.11 12.16
C GLY A 163 16.29 28.60 13.58
N GLU A 164 16.71 29.38 14.59
CA GLU A 164 16.58 29.04 16.02
C GLU A 164 15.12 28.85 16.48
N ASP A 165 14.18 29.55 15.85
CA ASP A 165 12.75 29.51 16.18
C ASP A 165 11.99 28.33 15.55
N GLY A 166 12.63 27.56 14.66
CA GLY A 166 11.99 26.47 13.94
C GLY A 166 10.95 26.93 12.91
N ALA A 167 10.39 25.98 12.16
CA ALA A 167 9.33 26.26 11.19
C ALA A 167 7.94 26.05 11.81
N LEU A 168 7.07 27.06 11.74
CA LEU A 168 5.64 26.91 12.04
C LEU A 168 4.94 26.30 10.83
N VAL A 169 4.27 25.16 11.03
CA VAL A 169 3.59 24.44 9.94
C VAL A 169 2.15 24.11 10.27
N ASP A 170 1.30 24.19 9.24
CA ASP A 170 -0.05 23.66 9.22
C ASP A 170 -0.05 22.14 8.92
N ASN A 171 -1.23 21.52 8.87
CA ASN A 171 -1.35 20.12 8.44
C ASN A 171 -1.06 19.99 6.93
N SER A 172 -0.49 18.86 6.53
CA SER A 172 -0.34 18.53 5.11
C SER A 172 -0.40 17.02 4.90
N PHE A 173 -1.43 16.53 4.20
CA PHE A 173 -1.65 15.09 4.00
C PHE A 173 -0.69 14.51 2.93
N PHE A 174 0.02 15.37 2.21
CA PHE A 174 0.94 14.99 1.14
C PHE A 174 2.41 15.07 1.55
N ALA A 175 2.74 16.01 2.45
CA ALA A 175 4.13 16.28 2.81
C ALA A 175 4.61 15.52 4.06
N ASP A 176 3.71 14.87 4.80
CA ASP A 176 4.05 14.11 6.00
C ASP A 176 4.62 12.73 5.67
N ALA A 177 5.50 12.22 6.54
CA ALA A 177 6.12 10.91 6.35
C ALA A 177 5.14 9.75 6.60
N ALA A 178 4.38 9.78 7.69
CA ALA A 178 3.36 8.78 7.99
C ALA A 178 2.20 9.38 8.79
N ARG A 179 0.97 9.02 8.41
CA ARG A 179 -0.26 9.56 9.01
C ARG A 179 -1.37 8.51 9.08
N ILE A 180 -2.10 8.53 10.20
CA ILE A 180 -3.42 7.91 10.38
C ILE A 180 -4.39 9.03 10.79
N HIS A 181 -5.30 9.39 9.89
CA HIS A 181 -6.35 10.39 10.14
C HIS A 181 -7.66 9.69 10.44
N VAL A 182 -8.22 9.92 11.62
CA VAL A 182 -9.54 9.43 12.03
C VAL A 182 -10.45 10.62 12.23
N SER A 183 -11.55 10.70 11.51
CA SER A 183 -12.51 11.80 11.66
C SER A 183 -13.95 11.31 11.62
N GLN A 184 -14.79 11.92 12.44
CA GLN A 184 -16.23 11.68 12.44
C GLN A 184 -16.93 12.33 11.24
N LEU A 185 -16.37 13.44 10.73
CA LEU A 185 -16.91 14.18 9.60
C LEU A 185 -15.77 14.75 8.77
N THR A 186 -15.53 14.14 7.61
CA THR A 186 -14.45 14.55 6.71
C THR A 186 -14.77 14.17 5.26
N ASP A 187 -14.03 14.76 4.35
CA ASP A 187 -14.00 14.42 2.93
C ASP A 187 -12.69 13.69 2.62
N VAL A 188 -12.63 12.40 3.00
CA VAL A 188 -11.36 11.65 3.00
C VAL A 188 -10.76 11.53 1.59
N ASP A 189 -11.59 11.27 0.58
CA ASP A 189 -11.12 11.07 -0.79
C ASP A 189 -10.48 12.34 -1.35
N LYS A 190 -11.10 13.50 -1.07
CA LYS A 190 -10.57 14.81 -1.43
C LYS A 190 -9.29 15.14 -0.67
N ASN A 191 -9.26 14.87 0.63
CA ASN A 191 -8.11 15.18 1.50
C ASN A 191 -6.86 14.37 1.14
N PHE A 192 -7.03 13.10 0.72
CA PHE A 192 -5.93 12.24 0.29
C PHE A 192 -5.66 12.27 -1.23
N GLY A 193 -6.54 12.91 -2.02
CA GLY A 193 -6.41 12.99 -3.48
C GLY A 193 -6.68 11.66 -4.18
N LEU A 194 -7.65 10.89 -3.70
CA LEU A 194 -8.02 9.59 -4.26
C LEU A 194 -8.85 9.76 -5.54
N ALA A 195 -8.60 8.90 -6.52
CA ALA A 195 -9.34 8.87 -7.78
C ALA A 195 -10.80 8.45 -7.55
N GLU A 196 -11.71 8.97 -8.37
CA GLU A 196 -13.11 8.57 -8.31
C GLU A 196 -13.28 7.11 -8.74
N THR A 197 -14.19 6.41 -8.06
CA THR A 197 -14.34 4.96 -8.14
C THR A 197 -15.80 4.56 -8.37
N SER A 198 -16.09 3.25 -8.36
CA SER A 198 -17.46 2.75 -8.41
C SER A 198 -18.23 3.04 -7.11
N ALA A 199 -17.52 3.14 -6.00
CA ALA A 199 -18.07 3.57 -4.72
C ALA A 199 -18.19 5.11 -4.70
N PRO A 200 -19.31 5.66 -4.19
CA PRO A 200 -19.47 7.11 -4.11
C PRO A 200 -18.45 7.71 -3.12
N ASN A 201 -17.92 8.88 -3.47
CA ASN A 201 -17.00 9.61 -2.60
C ASN A 201 -17.61 9.83 -1.21
N SER A 202 -16.79 9.64 -0.18
CA SER A 202 -17.13 9.82 1.21
C SER A 202 -17.10 11.31 1.57
N ILE A 203 -18.21 12.01 1.29
CA ILE A 203 -18.41 13.44 1.60
C ILE A 203 -19.18 13.61 2.90
N ALA A 204 -18.65 14.39 3.83
CA ALA A 204 -19.25 14.67 5.14
C ALA A 204 -19.65 13.37 5.86
N ARG A 205 -18.73 12.39 5.91
CA ARG A 205 -18.89 11.10 6.59
C ARG A 205 -17.71 10.82 7.51
N SER A 206 -17.89 9.84 8.40
CA SER A 206 -16.77 9.36 9.20
C SER A 206 -15.85 8.52 8.33
N ALA A 207 -14.55 8.76 8.42
CA ALA A 207 -13.57 8.03 7.65
C ALA A 207 -12.27 7.88 8.42
N ILE A 208 -11.53 6.84 8.03
CA ILE A 208 -10.16 6.61 8.47
C ILE A 208 -9.28 6.54 7.23
N GLY A 209 -8.28 7.42 7.16
CA GLY A 209 -7.28 7.42 6.09
C GLY A 209 -5.91 7.04 6.65
N MET A 210 -5.20 6.16 5.95
CA MET A 210 -3.84 5.76 6.30
C MET A 210 -2.91 6.03 5.11
N LYS A 211 -1.81 6.74 5.34
CA LYS A 211 -0.82 7.05 4.30
C LYS A 211 0.59 7.04 4.87
N ALA A 212 1.47 6.32 4.19
CA ALA A 212 2.90 6.20 4.45
C ALA A 212 3.58 5.61 3.20
N ASP A 213 4.91 5.60 3.15
CA ASP A 213 5.66 4.97 2.05
C ASP A 213 5.39 3.46 1.92
N ALA A 214 5.16 2.79 3.05
CA ALA A 214 4.76 1.39 3.08
C ALA A 214 3.74 1.15 4.19
N VAL A 215 2.54 0.70 3.81
CA VAL A 215 1.49 0.27 4.73
C VAL A 215 1.36 -1.24 4.65
N ARG A 216 1.55 -1.94 5.77
CA ARG A 216 1.40 -3.40 5.87
C ARG A 216 0.32 -3.71 6.89
N ILE A 217 -0.69 -4.46 6.46
CA ILE A 217 -1.71 -5.03 7.35
C ILE A 217 -1.34 -6.49 7.54
N ILE A 218 -1.03 -6.90 8.78
CA ILE A 218 -0.52 -8.24 9.09
C ILE A 218 -1.43 -8.89 10.12
N GLY A 219 -2.12 -9.96 9.72
CA GLY A 219 -2.87 -10.85 10.62
C GLY A 219 -2.14 -12.18 10.77
N ARG A 220 -1.96 -12.68 12.00
CA ARG A 220 -1.31 -13.98 12.24
C ARG A 220 -2.20 -15.17 11.85
N GLU A 221 -3.51 -15.00 11.93
CA GLU A 221 -4.50 -16.05 11.62
C GLU A 221 -5.28 -15.77 10.32
N GLY A 222 -5.41 -14.49 9.96
CA GLY A 222 -6.07 -14.06 8.73
C GLY A 222 -6.43 -12.58 8.76
N ILE A 223 -6.88 -12.07 7.62
CA ILE A 223 -7.42 -10.71 7.45
C ILE A 223 -8.76 -10.85 6.75
N LYS A 224 -9.82 -10.28 7.33
CA LYS A 224 -11.16 -10.24 6.75
C LYS A 224 -11.57 -8.79 6.52
N ILE A 225 -11.85 -8.42 5.27
CA ILE A 225 -12.38 -7.11 4.89
C ILE A 225 -13.86 -7.30 4.54
N VAL A 226 -14.74 -6.56 5.20
CA VAL A 226 -16.20 -6.65 5.03
C VAL A 226 -16.76 -5.26 4.76
N THR A 227 -17.62 -5.13 3.76
CA THR A 227 -18.38 -3.91 3.48
C THR A 227 -19.87 -4.14 3.67
N GLY A 228 -20.59 -3.07 4.01
CA GLY A 228 -22.04 -3.08 4.22
C GLY A 228 -22.45 -3.07 5.67
N ARG A 229 -23.73 -3.37 5.93
CA ARG A 229 -24.33 -3.38 7.27
C ARG A 229 -23.80 -4.57 8.08
N GLY A 230 -23.66 -4.38 9.38
CA GLY A 230 -23.45 -5.49 10.32
C GLY A 230 -24.61 -6.48 10.29
N ASP A 231 -24.30 -7.75 10.54
CA ASP A 231 -25.29 -8.81 10.70
C ASP A 231 -25.86 -8.80 12.13
N GLY A 232 -27.18 -8.94 12.25
CA GLY A 232 -27.85 -9.05 13.55
C GLY A 232 -28.00 -7.81 14.46
N PRO A 233 -27.81 -6.54 14.06
CA PRO A 233 -28.12 -5.42 14.95
C PRO A 233 -29.64 -5.33 15.19
N THR A 234 -30.09 -5.82 16.35
CA THR A 234 -31.46 -5.60 16.85
C THR A 234 -31.52 -4.26 17.59
N GLY A 235 -32.58 -3.48 17.36
CA GLY A 235 -32.79 -2.20 18.06
C GLY A 235 -32.32 -0.95 17.32
N THR A 236 -31.69 -1.06 16.15
CA THR A 236 -31.29 0.09 15.32
C THR A 236 -32.35 0.51 14.28
N GLY A 237 -33.58 0.00 14.42
CA GLY A 237 -34.73 0.25 13.54
C GLY A 237 -34.96 -0.81 12.47
N ARG A 238 -36.10 -0.74 11.77
CA ARG A 238 -36.49 -1.70 10.70
C ARG A 238 -35.51 -1.76 9.52
N GLY A 239 -34.61 -0.79 9.39
CA GLY A 239 -33.65 -0.66 8.29
C GLY A 239 -32.26 -1.24 8.58
N GLY A 240 -32.01 -1.80 9.76
CA GLY A 240 -30.67 -2.25 10.18
C GLY A 240 -29.78 -1.10 10.65
N GLU A 241 -28.47 -1.27 10.58
CA GLU A 241 -27.46 -0.30 11.03
C GLU A 241 -27.50 1.00 10.18
N PRO A 242 -27.63 2.19 10.81
CA PRO A 242 -27.52 3.46 10.10
C PRO A 242 -26.05 3.88 9.90
N ASN A 243 -25.81 4.82 8.98
CA ASN A 243 -24.49 5.45 8.87
C ASN A 243 -24.21 6.39 10.06
N SER A 244 -22.98 6.94 10.13
CA SER A 244 -22.49 7.79 11.23
C SER A 244 -23.29 9.09 11.45
N ARG A 245 -24.22 9.42 10.55
CA ARG A 245 -25.15 10.57 10.67
C ARG A 245 -26.59 10.14 10.97
N GLY A 246 -26.82 8.86 11.29
CA GLY A 246 -28.16 8.30 11.52
C GLY A 246 -28.97 8.06 10.23
N GLY A 247 -28.38 8.29 9.05
CA GLY A 247 -29.07 8.08 7.77
C GLY A 247 -29.04 6.62 7.31
N LYS A 248 -29.93 6.27 6.38
CA LYS A 248 -29.93 4.94 5.75
C LYS A 248 -28.68 4.76 4.90
N ILE A 249 -28.08 3.57 4.94
CA ILE A 249 -27.03 3.17 4.00
C ILE A 249 -27.71 2.88 2.65
N VAL A 250 -27.40 3.67 1.63
CA VAL A 250 -28.08 3.67 0.32
C VAL A 250 -27.88 2.34 -0.40
N GLN A 251 -26.67 1.81 -0.37
CA GLN A 251 -26.34 0.53 -0.99
C GLN A 251 -26.20 -0.55 0.10
N PRO A 252 -26.99 -1.64 0.05
CA PRO A 252 -26.92 -2.70 1.06
C PRO A 252 -25.55 -3.40 1.09
N ALA A 253 -24.83 -3.45 -0.03
CA ALA A 253 -23.46 -3.94 -0.14
C ALA A 253 -22.61 -2.97 -0.98
N PRO A 254 -21.94 -1.99 -0.36
CA PRO A 254 -20.98 -1.11 -1.02
C PRO A 254 -19.84 -1.91 -1.65
N SER A 255 -19.31 -1.44 -2.78
CA SER A 255 -18.18 -2.05 -3.47
C SER A 255 -16.86 -1.86 -2.70
N ILE A 256 -15.92 -2.77 -2.94
CA ILE A 256 -14.52 -2.72 -2.55
C ILE A 256 -13.72 -2.49 -3.83
N ASP A 257 -13.03 -1.36 -3.92
CA ASP A 257 -12.20 -1.01 -5.07
C ASP A 257 -10.72 -1.10 -4.67
N LEU A 258 -9.96 -1.99 -5.33
CA LEU A 258 -8.51 -2.17 -5.15
C LEU A 258 -7.77 -1.51 -6.32
N ILE A 259 -7.27 -0.30 -6.11
CA ILE A 259 -6.74 0.56 -7.18
C ILE A 259 -5.22 0.69 -7.05
N ALA A 260 -4.52 0.31 -8.11
CA ALA A 260 -3.10 0.55 -8.27
C ALA A 260 -2.84 1.89 -8.97
N GLY A 261 -1.88 2.66 -8.46
CA GLY A 261 -1.42 3.90 -9.10
C GLY A 261 -2.43 5.05 -9.12
N ASN A 262 -3.50 4.97 -8.32
CA ASN A 262 -4.57 5.99 -8.27
C ASN A 262 -5.14 6.32 -9.66
N ASN A 263 -5.25 5.30 -10.53
CA ASN A 263 -5.68 5.48 -11.91
C ASN A 263 -6.91 4.61 -12.23
N THR A 264 -8.05 5.25 -12.41
CA THR A 264 -9.33 4.63 -12.80
C THR A 264 -9.72 4.92 -14.25
N GLY A 265 -8.80 5.50 -15.04
CA GLY A 265 -9.03 5.86 -16.43
C GLY A 265 -9.21 4.67 -17.37
N LYS A 266 -9.29 4.95 -18.66
CA LYS A 266 -9.39 3.92 -19.71
C LYS A 266 -8.01 3.57 -20.26
N ILE A 267 -7.78 2.29 -20.49
CA ILE A 267 -6.59 1.76 -21.18
C ILE A 267 -6.95 1.45 -22.63
N LYS A 268 -6.05 1.82 -23.55
CA LYS A 268 -6.15 1.47 -24.97
C LYS A 268 -5.44 0.15 -25.19
N VAL A 269 -6.20 -0.87 -25.56
CA VAL A 269 -5.68 -2.21 -25.85
C VAL A 269 -5.78 -2.46 -27.34
N TRP A 270 -4.68 -2.96 -27.92
CA TRP A 270 -4.68 -3.37 -29.31
C TRP A 270 -5.38 -4.73 -29.44
N GLY A 271 -6.55 -4.76 -30.08
CA GLY A 271 -7.38 -5.97 -30.22
C GLY A 271 -6.86 -7.02 -31.21
N GLY A 272 -5.68 -6.81 -31.81
CA GLY A 272 -5.09 -7.70 -32.81
C GLY A 272 -5.21 -7.20 -34.24
N LEU A 273 -4.70 -7.99 -35.20
CA LEU A 273 -4.60 -7.64 -36.63
C LEU A 273 -5.97 -7.31 -37.27
N PHE A 274 -7.06 -7.87 -36.73
CA PHE A 274 -8.41 -7.77 -37.30
C PHE A 274 -9.41 -7.07 -36.38
N ARG A 275 -8.97 -6.47 -35.27
CA ARG A 275 -9.85 -5.72 -34.37
C ARG A 275 -9.30 -4.31 -34.15
N PRO A 276 -10.16 -3.28 -34.12
CA PRO A 276 -9.72 -1.92 -33.83
C PRO A 276 -9.13 -1.83 -32.42
N VAL A 277 -8.42 -0.75 -32.15
CA VAL A 277 -7.99 -0.40 -30.79
C VAL A 277 -9.24 -0.21 -29.94
N GLU A 278 -9.30 -0.95 -28.84
CA GLU A 278 -10.42 -0.93 -27.90
C GLU A 278 -10.02 -0.12 -26.66
N GLU A 279 -10.94 0.72 -26.18
CA GLU A 279 -10.79 1.41 -24.90
C GLU A 279 -11.52 0.61 -23.83
N ILE A 280 -10.78 0.08 -22.88
CA ILE A 280 -11.30 -0.73 -21.77
C ILE A 280 -11.10 0.06 -20.48
N ASP A 281 -12.07 0.01 -19.58
CA ASP A 281 -11.91 0.59 -18.24
C ASP A 281 -10.78 -0.13 -17.49
N ASN A 282 -9.87 0.65 -16.87
CA ASN A 282 -8.77 0.09 -16.08
C ASN A 282 -9.28 -0.58 -14.81
N LEU A 283 -10.32 -0.01 -14.19
CA LEU A 283 -10.99 -0.61 -13.04
C LEU A 283 -12.01 -1.65 -13.50
N GLN A 284 -11.74 -2.92 -13.23
CA GLN A 284 -12.55 -4.06 -13.68
C GLN A 284 -13.02 -4.92 -12.50
N PRO A 285 -14.17 -5.60 -12.61
CA PRO A 285 -14.64 -6.47 -11.55
C PRO A 285 -13.77 -7.73 -11.43
N ALA A 286 -13.47 -8.14 -10.19
CA ALA A 286 -12.68 -9.34 -9.91
C ALA A 286 -13.40 -10.63 -10.37
N LEU A 287 -12.67 -11.59 -10.94
CA LEU A 287 -13.24 -12.87 -11.38
C LEU A 287 -13.58 -13.81 -10.21
N LYS A 288 -14.74 -14.47 -10.29
CA LYS A 288 -15.16 -15.47 -9.31
C LYS A 288 -14.68 -16.85 -9.73
N GLY A 289 -13.59 -17.32 -9.15
CA GLY A 289 -12.90 -18.56 -9.56
C GLY A 289 -13.79 -19.78 -9.80
N TYR A 290 -14.71 -20.11 -8.89
CA TYR A 290 -15.62 -21.25 -9.08
C TYR A 290 -16.59 -21.06 -10.24
N ILE A 291 -17.13 -19.86 -10.41
CA ILE A 291 -18.07 -19.54 -11.50
C ILE A 291 -17.33 -19.52 -12.83
N THR A 292 -16.12 -18.97 -12.87
CA THR A 292 -15.27 -18.99 -14.06
C THR A 292 -14.87 -20.42 -14.44
N ARG A 293 -14.57 -21.29 -13.47
CA ARG A 293 -14.32 -22.71 -13.74
C ARG A 293 -15.54 -23.37 -14.39
N ASP A 294 -16.72 -23.17 -13.80
CA ASP A 294 -17.96 -23.76 -14.31
C ASP A 294 -18.31 -23.22 -15.70
N SER A 295 -18.04 -21.94 -15.97
CA SER A 295 -18.23 -21.35 -17.30
C SER A 295 -17.36 -21.99 -18.36
N LEU A 296 -16.09 -22.29 -18.03
CA LEU A 296 -15.16 -22.95 -18.94
C LEU A 296 -15.52 -24.43 -19.16
N LEU A 297 -16.01 -25.13 -18.13
CA LEU A 297 -16.47 -26.51 -18.26
C LEU A 297 -17.72 -26.61 -19.15
N GLU A 298 -18.70 -25.73 -18.93
CA GLU A 298 -19.90 -25.67 -19.79
C GLU A 298 -19.54 -25.26 -21.22
N LEU A 299 -18.58 -24.34 -21.40
CA LEU A 299 -18.09 -23.98 -22.73
C LEU A 299 -17.39 -25.17 -23.42
N SER A 300 -16.61 -25.96 -22.69
CA SER A 300 -16.01 -27.19 -23.20
C SER A 300 -17.07 -28.17 -23.70
N SER A 301 -18.17 -28.33 -22.94
CA SER A 301 -19.29 -29.18 -23.35
C SER A 301 -19.94 -28.68 -24.64
N VAL A 302 -20.12 -27.37 -24.80
CA VAL A 302 -20.64 -26.79 -26.06
C VAL A 302 -19.70 -27.08 -27.23
N ILE A 303 -18.38 -27.05 -27.01
CA ILE A 303 -17.39 -27.39 -28.04
C ILE A 303 -17.48 -28.89 -28.38
N ASP A 304 -17.62 -29.77 -27.40
CA ASP A 304 -17.79 -31.21 -27.61
C ASP A 304 -19.06 -31.52 -28.43
N ASP A 305 -20.16 -30.81 -28.17
CA ASP A 305 -21.40 -30.91 -28.95
C ASP A 305 -21.19 -30.46 -30.41
N ILE A 306 -20.42 -29.38 -30.65
CA ILE A 306 -20.05 -28.94 -32.00
C ILE A 306 -19.23 -30.03 -32.71
N LEU A 307 -18.24 -30.62 -32.04
CA LEU A 307 -17.41 -31.68 -32.60
C LEU A 307 -18.24 -32.93 -32.94
N ALA A 308 -19.18 -33.30 -32.09
CA ALA A 308 -20.12 -34.40 -32.34
C ALA A 308 -21.02 -34.12 -33.57
N CYS A 309 -21.49 -32.88 -33.72
CA CYS A 309 -22.23 -32.46 -34.92
C CYS A 309 -21.39 -32.58 -36.20
N ILE A 310 -20.12 -32.15 -36.14
CA ILE A 310 -19.19 -32.23 -37.27
C ILE A 310 -18.90 -33.68 -37.63
N MET A 311 -18.62 -34.54 -36.65
CA MET A 311 -18.39 -35.98 -36.90
C MET A 311 -19.60 -36.65 -37.54
N THR A 312 -20.81 -36.32 -37.06
CA THR A 312 -22.07 -36.79 -37.65
C THR A 312 -22.22 -36.33 -39.10
N LEU A 313 -21.89 -35.07 -39.39
CA LEU A 313 -21.90 -34.54 -40.75
C LEU A 313 -20.88 -35.25 -41.65
N THR A 314 -19.66 -35.47 -41.17
CA THR A 314 -18.62 -36.18 -41.94
C THR A 314 -19.04 -37.63 -42.24
N LEU A 315 -19.55 -38.36 -41.26
CA LEU A 315 -20.06 -39.73 -41.47
C LEU A 315 -21.24 -39.75 -42.46
N SER A 316 -22.13 -38.77 -42.36
CA SER A 316 -23.26 -38.61 -43.29
C SER A 316 -22.76 -38.34 -44.72
N GLN A 317 -21.74 -37.50 -44.88
CA GLN A 317 -21.11 -37.21 -46.16
C GLN A 317 -20.43 -38.45 -46.76
N VAL A 318 -19.75 -39.26 -45.94
CA VAL A 318 -19.15 -40.54 -46.39
C VAL A 318 -20.23 -41.50 -46.89
N GLN A 319 -21.35 -41.63 -46.16
CA GLN A 319 -22.50 -42.44 -46.61
C GLN A 319 -23.05 -41.91 -47.94
N PHE A 320 -23.27 -40.61 -48.05
CA PHE A 320 -23.75 -39.99 -49.28
C PHE A 320 -22.81 -40.25 -50.46
N ASN A 321 -21.51 -40.03 -50.29
CA ASN A 321 -20.50 -40.29 -51.31
C ASN A 321 -20.43 -41.78 -51.69
N SER A 322 -20.65 -42.70 -50.74
CA SER A 322 -20.71 -44.14 -51.01
C SER A 322 -21.92 -44.55 -51.87
N VAL A 323 -23.05 -43.84 -51.73
CA VAL A 323 -24.26 -44.05 -52.55
C VAL A 323 -24.11 -43.38 -53.92
N LEU A 324 -23.44 -42.23 -54.00
CA LEU A 324 -23.16 -41.51 -55.25
C LEU A 324 -22.01 -42.09 -56.08
N GLY A 325 -21.28 -43.09 -55.59
CA GLY A 325 -20.35 -43.89 -56.40
C GLY A 325 -21.12 -44.69 -57.45
N ILE A 326 -21.60 -44.02 -58.49
CA ILE A 326 -22.52 -44.55 -59.49
C ILE A 326 -21.75 -45.40 -60.51
N ASP A 327 -22.17 -46.66 -60.58
CA ASP A 327 -21.99 -47.60 -61.67
C ASP A 327 -22.94 -47.23 -62.85
N PRO A 328 -22.44 -47.07 -64.10
CA PRO A 328 -23.25 -46.79 -65.28
C PRO A 328 -24.44 -47.74 -65.49
N PHE A 329 -24.40 -48.94 -64.90
CA PHE A 329 -25.41 -49.96 -65.06
C PHE A 329 -26.54 -49.93 -64.03
N ARG A 330 -26.53 -49.00 -63.05
CA ARG A 330 -27.55 -48.92 -61.97
C ARG A 330 -28.17 -47.52 -61.80
N PRO A 331 -29.01 -47.06 -62.74
CA PRO A 331 -29.58 -45.71 -62.75
C PRO A 331 -30.65 -45.43 -61.67
N HIS A 332 -31.03 -46.41 -60.86
CA HIS A 332 -32.02 -46.25 -59.77
C HIS A 332 -31.39 -45.88 -58.41
N VAL A 333 -30.07 -46.05 -58.26
CA VAL A 333 -29.29 -45.65 -57.07
C VAL A 333 -29.36 -44.13 -56.77
N PRO A 334 -29.42 -43.22 -57.76
CA PRO A 334 -29.58 -41.78 -57.53
C PRO A 334 -30.91 -41.35 -56.90
N ALA A 335 -31.97 -42.17 -56.93
CA ALA A 335 -33.26 -41.79 -56.36
C ALA A 335 -33.30 -41.93 -54.82
N GLY A 336 -32.57 -42.93 -54.28
CA GLY A 336 -32.45 -43.14 -52.83
C GLY A 336 -31.53 -42.15 -52.14
N SER A 337 -30.58 -41.56 -52.87
CA SER A 337 -29.63 -40.59 -52.31
C SER A 337 -30.33 -39.31 -51.86
N VAL A 338 -31.32 -38.81 -52.60
CA VAL A 338 -32.03 -37.56 -52.27
C VAL A 338 -32.74 -37.63 -50.92
N LYS A 339 -33.43 -38.76 -50.63
CA LYS A 339 -34.10 -38.95 -49.33
C LYS A 339 -33.09 -39.05 -48.19
N ALA A 340 -32.01 -39.82 -48.38
CA ALA A 340 -30.96 -39.95 -47.38
C ALA A 340 -30.29 -38.60 -47.07
N THR A 341 -30.02 -37.78 -48.09
CA THR A 341 -29.48 -36.43 -47.92
C THR A 341 -30.42 -35.52 -47.15
N PHE A 342 -31.72 -35.57 -47.45
CA PHE A 342 -32.69 -34.71 -46.77
C PHE A 342 -32.83 -35.06 -45.29
N ASP A 343 -32.93 -36.36 -44.97
CA ASP A 343 -33.01 -36.82 -43.58
C ASP A 343 -31.72 -36.47 -42.80
N GLN A 344 -30.54 -36.58 -43.44
CA GLN A 344 -29.26 -36.19 -42.87
C GLN A 344 -29.16 -34.68 -42.60
N LEU A 345 -29.60 -33.86 -43.56
CA LEU A 345 -29.61 -32.39 -43.43
C LEU A 345 -30.46 -31.96 -42.23
N VAL A 346 -31.66 -32.54 -42.08
CA VAL A 346 -32.57 -32.24 -40.97
C VAL A 346 -31.94 -32.62 -39.62
N PHE A 347 -31.29 -33.79 -39.54
CA PHE A 347 -30.63 -34.23 -38.31
C PHE A 347 -29.48 -33.30 -37.89
N VAL A 348 -28.58 -32.96 -38.81
CA VAL A 348 -27.45 -32.06 -38.53
C VAL A 348 -27.95 -30.65 -38.21
N ALA A 349 -28.93 -30.15 -38.95
CA ALA A 349 -29.49 -28.81 -38.72
C ALA A 349 -30.11 -28.68 -37.32
N ASN A 350 -30.84 -29.70 -36.86
CA ASN A 350 -31.41 -29.71 -35.52
C ASN A 350 -30.34 -29.68 -34.42
N ASN A 351 -29.28 -30.47 -34.54
CA ASN A 351 -28.20 -30.48 -33.54
C ASN A 351 -27.42 -29.16 -33.50
N VAL A 352 -27.14 -28.57 -34.67
CA VAL A 352 -26.51 -27.23 -34.75
C VAL A 352 -27.40 -26.15 -34.14
N TYR A 353 -28.71 -26.23 -34.36
CA TYR A 353 -29.66 -25.30 -33.76
C TYR A 353 -29.69 -25.41 -32.22
N GLN A 354 -29.72 -26.63 -31.68
CA GLN A 354 -29.63 -26.84 -30.23
C GLN A 354 -28.32 -26.28 -29.65
N THR A 355 -27.20 -26.58 -30.31
CA THR A 355 -25.87 -26.10 -29.87
C THR A 355 -25.78 -24.57 -29.85
N ARG A 356 -26.37 -23.88 -30.85
CA ARG A 356 -26.46 -22.42 -30.86
C ARG A 356 -27.30 -21.88 -29.70
N THR A 357 -28.41 -22.54 -29.39
CA THR A 357 -29.26 -22.17 -28.25
C THR A 357 -28.52 -22.33 -26.93
N THR A 358 -27.82 -23.45 -26.73
CA THR A 358 -26.99 -23.69 -25.54
C THR A 358 -25.89 -22.63 -25.40
N LYS A 359 -25.20 -22.31 -26.50
CA LYS A 359 -24.17 -21.24 -26.53
C LYS A 359 -24.75 -19.87 -26.17
N ALA A 360 -25.93 -19.52 -26.68
CA ALA A 360 -26.58 -18.25 -26.34
C ALA A 360 -26.99 -18.18 -24.85
N VAL A 361 -27.53 -19.27 -24.31
CA VAL A 361 -27.88 -19.38 -22.88
C VAL A 361 -26.63 -19.29 -22.01
N TRP A 362 -25.54 -19.92 -22.42
CA TRP A 362 -24.23 -19.79 -21.78
C TRP A 362 -23.77 -18.32 -21.74
N GLU A 363 -23.85 -17.60 -22.86
CA GLU A 363 -23.50 -16.17 -22.90
C GLU A 363 -24.34 -15.36 -21.91
N TRP A 364 -25.65 -15.57 -21.90
CA TRP A 364 -26.60 -14.90 -20.99
C TRP A 364 -26.29 -15.16 -19.52
N ASN A 365 -25.97 -16.39 -19.17
CA ASN A 365 -25.75 -16.78 -17.79
C ASN A 365 -24.41 -16.30 -17.23
N TYR A 366 -23.36 -16.28 -18.05
CA TYR A 366 -21.99 -16.04 -17.61
C TYR A 366 -21.43 -14.66 -17.94
N LEU A 367 -21.80 -14.08 -19.09
CA LEU A 367 -21.17 -12.84 -19.58
C LEU A 367 -21.97 -11.58 -19.22
N TYR A 368 -23.24 -11.71 -18.87
CA TYR A 368 -24.08 -10.56 -18.53
C TYR A 368 -24.23 -10.39 -17.02
N PRO A 369 -24.24 -9.13 -16.50
CA PRO A 369 -24.27 -8.86 -15.06
C PRO A 369 -25.54 -9.35 -14.37
N PHE A 370 -26.65 -9.47 -15.10
CA PHE A 370 -27.91 -10.04 -14.60
C PHE A 370 -27.96 -11.57 -14.65
N GLY A 371 -26.97 -12.21 -15.28
CA GLY A 371 -26.83 -13.66 -15.32
C GLY A 371 -26.68 -14.24 -13.92
N TYR A 372 -27.32 -15.38 -13.68
CA TYR A 372 -27.26 -16.06 -12.39
C TYR A 372 -25.83 -16.52 -12.05
N LYS A 373 -25.07 -16.95 -13.07
CA LYS A 373 -23.67 -17.37 -12.96
C LYS A 373 -22.71 -16.33 -13.56
N TYR A 374 -22.98 -15.04 -13.35
CA TYR A 374 -22.09 -13.99 -13.86
C TYR A 374 -20.65 -14.17 -13.34
N ILE A 375 -19.68 -14.22 -14.27
CA ILE A 375 -18.29 -14.59 -13.97
C ILE A 375 -17.57 -13.56 -13.10
N CYS A 376 -17.98 -12.29 -13.17
CA CYS A 376 -17.33 -11.24 -12.41
C CYS A 376 -18.04 -10.94 -11.07
N SER A 377 -17.30 -10.41 -10.12
CA SER A 377 -17.82 -9.88 -8.88
C SER A 377 -18.66 -8.63 -9.14
N ARG A 378 -19.73 -8.46 -8.37
CA ARG A 378 -20.57 -7.26 -8.43
C ARG A 378 -20.09 -6.18 -7.44
N ASN A 379 -19.29 -6.59 -6.45
CA ASN A 379 -18.94 -5.75 -5.30
C ASN A 379 -17.43 -5.60 -5.13
N VAL A 380 -16.60 -6.21 -5.98
CA VAL A 380 -15.13 -6.13 -5.85
C VAL A 380 -14.56 -5.77 -7.21
N ASN A 381 -13.89 -4.63 -7.29
CA ASN A 381 -13.20 -4.19 -8.49
C ASN A 381 -11.69 -4.06 -8.23
N ILE A 382 -10.91 -4.29 -9.27
CA ILE A 382 -9.45 -4.35 -9.27
C ILE A 382 -8.93 -3.67 -10.55
N THR A 383 -7.75 -3.04 -10.47
CA THR A 383 -7.01 -2.52 -11.64
C THR A 383 -5.82 -3.38 -11.99
#